data_AF-A0A3M1DFF2-F1
#
_entry.id   AF-A0A3M1DFF2-F1
#
_cell.length_a   1.000
_cell.length_b   1.000
_cell.length_c   1.000
_cell.angle_alpha   90.00
_cell.angle_beta   90.00
_cell.angle_gamma   90.00
#
_symmetry.space_group_name_H-M   'P 1'
#
loop_
_entity.id
_entity.type
_entity.pdbx_description
1 polymer ?
#
loop_
_entity_poly.entity_id
_entity_poly.type
_entity_poly.pdbx_seq_one_letter_code
_entity_poly.pdbx_strand_id
1 'polypeptide(L)'
;MYERVMGVRKLALTIVLIAVLLFALGLTTHTLGLELGLLGSMITFIYGFFLNSIFTFVEAKYLHYKTHMANLNANMQSLYSMALLTKHARFISALRSAMLTFIDKLIACAPEQFALAQGEVARLYETVASLKTDDSLKSRLLAVLIEISKDREQLEVYGHRYIVGELKLLFFVFTGFLSTVILFIVASNGVLFIVGGLLIFALIYLCYLIIDIDTLDYGEYQIGTGNLLALKQQITSQDSHARTRQVRGDRGRG
;
A
#
# COMPACT_ATOMS: atom_id res chain seq x y z
N MET A 1 -6.78 -3.27 14.75
CA MET A 1 -5.83 -4.39 14.95
C MET A 1 -6.53 -5.75 15.12
N TYR A 2 -7.65 -5.81 15.86
CA TYR A 2 -8.45 -7.04 16.06
C TYR A 2 -9.07 -7.63 14.77
N GLU A 3 -9.42 -6.81 13.77
CA GLU A 3 -10.00 -7.31 12.51
C GLU A 3 -8.98 -7.99 11.58
N ARG A 4 -7.68 -7.63 11.63
CA ARG A 4 -6.62 -8.33 10.87
C ARG A 4 -6.45 -9.78 11.33
N VAL A 5 -6.68 -10.05 12.62
CA VAL A 5 -6.55 -11.40 13.22
C VAL A 5 -7.74 -12.29 12.84
N MET A 6 -8.92 -11.71 12.58
CA MET A 6 -10.11 -12.49 12.21
C MET A 6 -10.01 -13.10 10.81
N GLY A 7 -9.43 -12.39 9.84
CA GLY A 7 -9.20 -12.93 8.49
C GLY A 7 -8.20 -14.09 8.51
N VAL A 8 -7.08 -13.93 9.23
CA VAL A 8 -6.04 -14.97 9.36
C VAL A 8 -6.56 -16.19 10.12
N ARG A 9 -7.33 -16.01 11.20
CA ARG A 9 -7.96 -17.14 11.93
C ARG A 9 -8.94 -17.90 11.07
N LYS A 10 -9.79 -17.23 10.30
CA LYS A 10 -10.73 -17.88 9.39
C LYS A 10 -9.99 -18.64 8.30
N LEU A 11 -8.96 -18.03 7.69
CA LEU A 11 -8.12 -18.67 6.68
C LEU A 11 -7.40 -19.90 7.25
N ALA A 12 -6.79 -19.78 8.42
CA ALA A 12 -6.13 -20.90 9.12
C ALA A 12 -7.11 -22.03 9.45
N LEU A 13 -8.32 -21.70 9.89
CA LEU A 13 -9.34 -22.69 10.21
C LEU A 13 -9.86 -23.38 8.95
N THR A 14 -10.06 -22.65 7.85
CA THR A 14 -10.41 -23.24 6.54
C THR A 14 -9.30 -24.15 6.02
N ILE A 15 -8.03 -23.76 6.19
CA ILE A 15 -6.87 -24.57 5.81
C ILE A 15 -6.81 -25.86 6.63
N VAL A 16 -6.99 -25.78 7.95
CA VAL A 16 -7.02 -26.96 8.83
C VAL A 16 -8.18 -27.87 8.45
N LEU A 17 -9.35 -27.32 8.14
CA LEU A 17 -10.55 -28.10 7.80
C LEU A 17 -10.39 -28.81 6.45
N ILE A 18 -9.79 -28.14 5.45
CA ILE A 18 -9.41 -28.76 4.17
C ILE A 18 -8.35 -29.84 4.39
N ALA A 19 -7.33 -29.58 5.22
CA ALA A 19 -6.28 -30.55 5.53
C ALA A 19 -6.82 -31.82 6.23
N VAL A 20 -7.72 -31.66 7.20
CA VAL A 20 -8.38 -32.77 7.91
C VAL A 20 -9.27 -33.56 6.95
N LEU A 21 -10.00 -32.88 6.06
CA LEU A 21 -10.83 -33.53 5.05
C LEU A 21 -9.98 -34.36 4.08
N LEU A 22 -8.86 -33.79 3.59
CA LEU A 22 -7.91 -34.45 2.69
C LEU A 22 -7.21 -35.63 3.35
N PHE A 23 -6.84 -35.49 4.63
CA PHE A 23 -6.23 -36.57 5.41
C PHE A 23 -7.22 -37.73 5.65
N ALA A 24 -8.47 -37.42 5.99
CA ALA A 24 -9.52 -38.41 6.18
C ALA A 24 -9.86 -39.16 4.87
N LEU A 25 -9.86 -38.46 3.73
CA LEU A 25 -10.13 -39.04 2.42
C LEU A 25 -8.98 -39.93 1.90
N GLY A 26 -7.72 -39.54 2.18
CA GLY A 26 -6.55 -40.38 1.85
C GLY A 26 -6.51 -41.71 2.59
N LEU A 27 -7.28 -41.86 3.69
CA LEU A 27 -7.43 -43.10 4.45
C LEU A 27 -8.56 -44.00 3.90
N THR A 28 -9.43 -43.50 3.01
CA THR A 28 -10.60 -44.22 2.51
C THR A 28 -10.54 -44.43 0.99
N THR A 29 -10.15 -45.65 0.59
CA THR A 29 -10.26 -46.27 -0.75
C THR A 29 -9.56 -45.60 -1.95
N HIS A 30 -8.56 -46.32 -2.50
CA HIS A 30 -7.85 -46.02 -3.74
C HIS A 30 -8.73 -46.21 -4.98
N THR A 31 -9.59 -45.24 -5.27
CA THR A 31 -10.30 -45.18 -6.56
C THR A 31 -9.70 -44.05 -7.39
N LEU A 32 -9.03 -44.43 -8.47
CA LEU A 32 -8.24 -43.54 -9.34
C LEU A 32 -9.05 -42.33 -9.85
N GLY A 33 -10.34 -42.51 -10.09
CA GLY A 33 -11.26 -41.42 -10.48
C GLY A 33 -11.58 -40.42 -9.36
N LEU A 34 -11.63 -40.88 -8.10
CA LEU A 34 -11.88 -40.06 -6.93
C LEU A 34 -10.63 -39.27 -6.55
N GLU A 35 -9.45 -39.88 -6.65
CA GLU A 35 -8.12 -39.26 -6.48
C GLU A 35 -7.87 -38.17 -7.55
N LEU A 36 -8.20 -38.43 -8.82
CA LEU A 36 -8.11 -37.43 -9.90
C LEU A 36 -9.12 -36.29 -9.75
N GLY A 37 -10.36 -36.58 -9.33
CA GLY A 37 -11.37 -35.55 -9.05
C GLY A 37 -10.97 -34.65 -7.88
N LEU A 38 -10.32 -35.22 -6.86
CA LEU A 38 -9.72 -34.49 -5.74
C LEU A 38 -8.59 -33.58 -6.20
N LEU A 39 -7.63 -34.09 -6.96
CA LEU A 39 -6.54 -33.27 -7.51
C LEU A 39 -7.07 -32.14 -8.40
N GLY A 40 -8.03 -32.42 -9.28
CA GLY A 40 -8.65 -31.41 -10.15
C GLY A 40 -9.43 -30.33 -9.38
N SER A 41 -10.20 -30.71 -8.36
CA SER A 41 -10.90 -29.74 -7.50
C SER A 41 -9.95 -28.93 -6.65
N MET A 42 -8.85 -29.51 -6.15
CA MET A 42 -7.78 -28.78 -5.47
C MET A 42 -7.14 -27.75 -6.40
N ILE A 43 -6.80 -28.10 -7.63
CA ILE A 43 -6.27 -27.14 -8.64
C ILE A 43 -7.25 -26.00 -8.85
N THR A 44 -8.52 -26.32 -9.08
CA THR A 44 -9.54 -25.31 -9.41
C THR A 44 -9.79 -24.39 -8.21
N PHE A 45 -9.78 -24.93 -7.00
CA PHE A 45 -9.90 -24.16 -5.77
C PHE A 45 -8.67 -23.27 -5.53
N ILE A 46 -7.46 -23.84 -5.60
CA ILE A 46 -6.20 -23.08 -5.42
C ILE A 46 -6.08 -22.00 -6.49
N TYR A 47 -6.26 -22.33 -7.76
CA TYR A 47 -6.10 -21.36 -8.83
C TYR A 47 -7.23 -20.32 -8.82
N GLY A 48 -8.48 -20.76 -8.75
CA GLY A 48 -9.65 -19.89 -8.86
C GLY A 48 -9.89 -19.04 -7.62
N PHE A 49 -9.80 -19.61 -6.41
CA PHE A 49 -10.02 -18.85 -5.18
C PHE A 49 -8.79 -18.01 -4.83
N PHE A 50 -7.59 -18.57 -4.95
CA PHE A 50 -6.39 -17.92 -4.43
C PHE A 50 -5.88 -16.81 -5.33
N LEU A 51 -5.74 -17.04 -6.65
CA LEU A 51 -5.33 -15.97 -7.56
C LEU A 51 -6.36 -14.85 -7.57
N ASN A 52 -7.65 -15.19 -7.68
CA ASN A 52 -8.69 -14.16 -7.68
C ASN A 52 -8.71 -13.38 -6.36
N SER A 53 -8.59 -14.06 -5.22
CA SER A 53 -8.54 -13.38 -3.91
C SER A 53 -7.30 -12.50 -3.76
N ILE A 54 -6.15 -12.95 -4.26
CA ILE A 54 -4.89 -12.20 -4.18
C ILE A 54 -4.95 -11.00 -5.11
N PHE A 55 -5.36 -11.17 -6.37
CA PHE A 55 -5.55 -10.06 -7.31
C PHE A 55 -6.58 -9.05 -6.80
N THR A 56 -7.71 -9.50 -6.26
CA THR A 56 -8.73 -8.59 -5.70
C THR A 56 -8.18 -7.83 -4.50
N PHE A 57 -7.45 -8.49 -3.60
CA PHE A 57 -6.82 -7.84 -2.46
C PHE A 57 -5.74 -6.83 -2.88
N VAL A 58 -4.89 -7.23 -3.85
CA VAL A 58 -3.84 -6.42 -4.47
C VAL A 58 -4.43 -5.19 -5.13
N GLU A 59 -5.49 -5.34 -5.91
CA GLU A 59 -6.19 -4.25 -6.60
C GLU A 59 -6.82 -3.28 -5.60
N ALA A 60 -7.53 -3.79 -4.60
CA ALA A 60 -8.14 -2.96 -3.55
C ALA A 60 -7.08 -2.16 -2.79
N LYS A 61 -5.98 -2.82 -2.39
CA LYS A 61 -4.85 -2.18 -1.71
C LYS A 61 -4.22 -1.09 -2.57
N TYR A 62 -3.96 -1.37 -3.84
CA TYR A 62 -3.38 -0.41 -4.78
C TYR A 62 -4.31 0.80 -5.00
N LEU A 63 -5.62 0.56 -5.12
CA LEU A 63 -6.61 1.62 -5.22
C LEU A 63 -6.59 2.53 -3.98
N HIS A 64 -6.50 1.95 -2.78
CA HIS A 64 -6.35 2.72 -1.54
C HIS A 64 -5.05 3.53 -1.54
N TYR A 65 -3.91 2.93 -1.87
CA TYR A 65 -2.61 3.61 -1.94
C TYR A 65 -2.67 4.81 -2.91
N LYS A 66 -3.13 4.58 -4.14
CA LYS A 66 -3.27 5.63 -5.17
C LYS A 66 -4.17 6.77 -4.69
N THR A 67 -5.30 6.44 -4.06
CA THR A 67 -6.26 7.43 -3.57
C THR A 67 -5.65 8.29 -2.46
N HIS A 68 -5.00 7.68 -1.47
CA HIS A 68 -4.37 8.42 -0.38
C HIS A 68 -3.18 9.25 -0.85
N MET A 69 -2.40 8.77 -1.83
CA MET A 69 -1.32 9.56 -2.42
C MET A 69 -1.84 10.78 -3.19
N ALA A 70 -2.95 10.61 -3.92
CA ALA A 70 -3.61 11.74 -4.60
C ALA A 70 -4.17 12.76 -3.60
N ASN A 71 -4.84 12.29 -2.54
CA ASN A 71 -5.37 13.15 -1.49
C ASN A 71 -4.26 13.89 -0.74
N LEU A 72 -3.18 13.21 -0.38
CA LEU A 72 -2.02 13.82 0.26
C LEU A 72 -1.48 14.98 -0.58
N ASN A 73 -1.27 14.76 -1.89
CA ASN A 73 -0.81 15.81 -2.80
C ASN A 73 -1.80 16.97 -2.93
N ALA A 74 -3.09 16.67 -3.11
CA ALA A 74 -4.14 17.68 -3.22
C ALA A 74 -4.25 18.52 -1.93
N ASN A 75 -4.17 17.88 -0.77
CA ASN A 75 -4.21 18.54 0.54
C ASN A 75 -2.98 19.42 0.76
N MET A 76 -1.77 18.96 0.41
CA MET A 76 -0.57 19.80 0.46
C MET A 76 -0.68 21.00 -0.48
N GLN A 77 -1.13 20.81 -1.72
CA GLN A 77 -1.34 21.91 -2.66
C GLN A 77 -2.39 22.91 -2.14
N SER A 78 -3.48 22.42 -1.57
CA SER A 78 -4.55 23.22 -0.97
C SER A 78 -4.04 24.03 0.21
N LEU A 79 -3.25 23.41 1.10
CA LEU A 79 -2.61 24.07 2.23
C LEU A 79 -1.77 25.27 1.77
N TYR A 80 -0.90 25.06 0.78
CA TYR A 80 -0.05 26.13 0.26
C TYR A 80 -0.87 27.23 -0.42
N SER A 81 -1.86 26.84 -1.24
CA SER A 81 -2.74 27.80 -1.93
C SER A 81 -3.53 28.66 -0.95
N MET A 82 -4.04 28.08 0.14
CA MET A 82 -4.69 28.82 1.22
C MET A 82 -3.73 29.73 1.97
N ALA A 83 -2.49 29.28 2.20
CA ALA A 83 -1.48 30.13 2.82
C ALA A 83 -1.17 31.38 2.00
N LEU A 84 -1.17 31.28 0.65
CA LEU A 84 -1.01 32.45 -0.22
C LEU A 84 -2.12 33.49 -0.03
N LEU A 85 -3.33 33.09 0.36
CA LEU A 85 -4.45 34.00 0.63
C LEU A 85 -4.22 34.86 1.88
N THR A 86 -3.39 34.40 2.82
CA THR A 86 -3.09 35.15 4.06
C THR A 86 -2.35 36.46 3.81
N LYS A 87 -1.65 36.59 2.66
CA LYS A 87 -0.76 37.72 2.32
C LYS A 87 0.38 37.97 3.34
N HIS A 88 0.62 37.06 4.29
CA HIS A 88 1.71 37.16 5.27
C HIS A 88 3.00 36.54 4.73
N ALA A 89 3.85 37.35 4.09
CA ALA A 89 5.07 36.87 3.42
C ALA A 89 6.00 36.02 4.31
N ARG A 90 6.20 36.40 5.58
CA ARG A 90 7.02 35.63 6.53
C ARG A 90 6.42 34.25 6.82
N PHE A 91 5.12 34.19 7.05
CA PHE A 91 4.39 32.94 7.27
C PHE A 91 4.44 32.04 6.03
N ILE A 92 4.15 32.60 4.85
CA ILE A 92 4.19 31.87 3.56
C ILE A 92 5.58 31.27 3.33
N SER A 93 6.65 32.04 3.59
CA SER A 93 8.02 31.55 3.44
C SER A 93 8.36 30.44 4.43
N ALA A 94 7.94 30.57 5.69
CA ALA A 94 8.15 29.55 6.72
C ALA A 94 7.41 28.25 6.38
N LEU A 95 6.13 28.37 5.99
CA LEU A 95 5.31 27.22 5.61
C LEU A 95 5.88 26.52 4.39
N ARG A 96 6.29 27.28 3.37
CA ARG A 96 6.95 26.71 2.19
C ARG A 96 8.17 25.89 2.58
N SER A 97 9.03 26.44 3.43
CA SER A 97 10.24 25.74 3.86
C SER A 97 9.90 24.43 4.58
N ALA A 98 8.94 24.46 5.52
CA ALA A 98 8.50 23.27 6.24
C ALA A 98 7.88 22.22 5.29
N MET A 99 7.06 22.67 4.32
CA MET A 99 6.44 21.79 3.33
C MET A 99 7.46 21.14 2.40
N LEU A 100 8.46 21.88 1.91
CA LEU A 100 9.50 21.33 1.06
C LEU A 100 10.35 20.31 1.81
N THR A 101 10.70 20.57 3.08
CA THR A 101 11.41 19.60 3.92
C THR A 101 10.56 18.34 4.14
N PHE A 102 9.26 18.49 4.41
CA PHE A 102 8.35 17.36 4.55
C PHE A 102 8.27 16.53 3.25
N ILE A 103 8.08 17.17 2.10
CA ILE A 103 8.05 16.50 0.79
C ILE A 103 9.36 15.77 0.51
N ASP A 104 10.51 16.39 0.80
CA ASP A 104 11.82 15.76 0.61
C ASP A 104 12.01 14.54 1.52
N LYS A 105 11.47 14.59 2.74
CA LYS A 105 11.47 13.43 3.65
C LYS A 105 10.60 12.29 3.14
N LEU A 106 9.43 12.61 2.56
CA LEU A 106 8.54 11.61 1.95
C LEU A 106 9.16 10.99 0.68
N ILE A 107 9.88 11.78 -0.12
CA ILE A 107 10.60 11.27 -1.31
C ILE A 107 11.74 10.33 -0.91
N ALA A 108 12.43 10.62 0.20
CA ALA A 108 13.59 9.87 0.65
C ALA A 108 13.26 8.57 1.40
N CYS A 109 11.99 8.29 1.68
CA CYS A 109 11.57 7.15 2.49
C CYS A 109 10.46 6.36 1.79
N ALA A 110 10.45 5.04 1.99
CA ALA A 110 9.33 4.23 1.54
C ALA A 110 8.06 4.60 2.34
N PRO A 111 6.85 4.43 1.76
CA PRO A 111 5.59 4.74 2.43
C PRO A 111 5.44 4.12 3.84
N GLU A 112 5.90 2.87 4.01
CA GLU A 112 5.90 2.13 5.28
C GLU A 112 6.75 2.79 6.38
N GLN A 113 7.63 3.72 5.99
CA GLN A 113 8.52 4.46 6.89
C GLN A 113 8.08 5.91 7.09
N PHE A 114 6.90 6.30 6.61
CA PHE A 114 6.40 7.67 6.77
C PHE A 114 6.22 8.10 8.23
N ALA A 115 6.23 7.18 9.20
CA ALA A 115 6.38 7.51 10.62
C ALA A 115 7.63 8.37 10.92
N LEU A 116 8.72 8.18 10.16
CA LEU A 116 9.95 8.97 10.30
C LEU A 116 9.77 10.43 9.86
N ALA A 117 8.70 10.77 9.15
CA ALA A 117 8.37 12.13 8.73
C ALA A 117 7.50 12.87 9.76
N GLN A 118 7.12 12.24 10.88
CA GLN A 118 6.24 12.84 11.89
C GLN A 118 6.78 14.16 12.47
N GLY A 119 8.10 14.28 12.63
CA GLY A 119 8.73 15.51 13.09
C GLY A 119 8.51 16.70 12.14
N GLU A 120 8.45 16.45 10.83
CA GLU A 120 8.18 17.49 9.83
C GLU A 120 6.70 17.87 9.79
N VAL A 121 5.80 16.91 10.05
CA VAL A 121 4.37 17.20 10.25
C VAL A 121 4.17 18.11 11.46
N ALA A 122 4.85 17.85 12.58
CA ALA A 122 4.80 18.71 13.77
C ALA A 122 5.26 20.14 13.46
N ARG A 123 6.34 20.32 12.67
CA ARG A 123 6.80 21.64 12.22
C ARG A 123 5.76 22.37 11.35
N LEU A 124 5.01 21.65 10.51
CA LEU A 124 3.91 22.25 9.75
C LEU A 124 2.81 22.78 10.69
N TYR A 125 2.43 21.99 11.70
CA TYR A 125 1.48 22.43 12.74
C TYR A 125 1.97 23.67 13.50
N GLU A 126 3.22 23.67 13.96
CA GLU A 126 3.83 24.82 14.63
C GLU A 126 3.83 26.07 13.74
N THR A 127 4.13 25.89 12.45
CA THR A 127 4.14 26.98 11.47
C THR A 127 2.74 27.57 11.30
N VAL A 128 1.71 26.75 11.12
CA VAL A 128 0.31 27.21 11.03
C VAL A 128 -0.17 27.83 12.35
N ALA A 129 0.23 27.27 13.50
CA ALA A 129 -0.09 27.82 14.81
C ALA A 129 0.50 29.22 15.04
N SER A 130 1.66 29.51 14.44
CA SER A 130 2.32 30.83 14.51
C SER A 130 1.58 31.96 13.77
N LEU A 131 0.60 31.63 12.92
CA LEU A 131 -0.23 32.61 12.23
C LEU A 131 -1.09 33.38 13.26
N LYS A 132 -0.84 34.69 13.39
CA LYS A 132 -1.49 35.63 14.32
C LYS A 132 -2.64 36.40 13.65
N THR A 133 -3.53 35.72 12.92
CA THR A 133 -4.66 36.33 12.22
C THR A 133 -5.83 35.37 12.07
N ASP A 134 -7.00 35.92 11.68
CA ASP A 134 -8.25 35.26 11.25
C ASP A 134 -8.39 33.78 11.66
N ASP A 135 -9.06 33.56 12.80
CA ASP A 135 -9.33 32.25 13.38
C ASP A 135 -10.02 31.31 12.38
N SER A 136 -10.81 31.84 11.44
CA SER A 136 -11.50 31.03 10.43
C SER A 136 -10.53 30.41 9.41
N LEU A 137 -9.57 31.19 8.91
CA LEU A 137 -8.57 30.72 7.96
C LEU A 137 -7.56 29.80 8.64
N LYS A 138 -7.13 30.15 9.85
CA LYS A 138 -6.26 29.30 10.68
C LYS A 138 -6.89 27.93 10.93
N SER A 139 -8.19 27.89 11.29
CA SER A 139 -8.92 26.65 11.49
C SER A 139 -8.99 25.78 10.23
N ARG A 140 -9.15 26.40 9.04
CA ARG A 140 -9.13 25.67 7.76
C ARG A 140 -7.75 25.10 7.42
N LEU A 141 -6.68 25.86 7.67
CA LEU A 141 -5.31 25.38 7.48
C LEU A 141 -5.02 24.19 8.40
N LEU A 142 -5.45 24.25 9.66
CA LEU A 142 -5.32 23.14 10.60
C LEU A 142 -6.14 21.92 10.18
N ALA A 143 -7.36 22.11 9.69
CA ALA A 143 -8.18 21.00 9.17
C ALA A 143 -7.49 20.27 8.00
N VAL A 144 -6.83 21.00 7.10
CA VAL A 144 -6.07 20.38 6.01
C VAL A 144 -4.83 19.63 6.52
N LEU A 145 -4.15 20.15 7.56
CA LEU A 145 -3.03 19.42 8.18
C LEU A 145 -3.47 18.10 8.83
N ILE A 146 -4.69 18.04 9.37
CA ILE A 146 -5.26 16.79 9.90
C ILE A 146 -5.44 15.78 8.77
N GLU A 147 -5.99 16.19 7.63
CA GLU A 147 -6.12 15.28 6.48
C GLU A 147 -4.76 14.86 5.91
N ILE A 148 -3.77 15.76 5.83
CA ILE A 148 -2.38 15.39 5.45
C ILE A 148 -1.82 14.33 6.40
N SER A 149 -2.02 14.51 7.71
CA SER A 149 -1.54 13.57 8.73
C SER A 149 -2.20 12.20 8.55
N LYS A 150 -3.52 12.19 8.37
CA LYS A 150 -4.33 10.98 8.16
C LYS A 150 -3.94 10.23 6.88
N ASP A 151 -3.82 10.93 5.75
CA ASP A 151 -3.41 10.31 4.49
C ASP A 151 -1.99 9.73 4.58
N ARG A 152 -1.06 10.42 5.27
CA ARG A 152 0.27 9.88 5.58
C ARG A 152 0.19 8.57 6.36
N GLU A 153 -0.63 8.48 7.42
CA GLU A 153 -0.73 7.23 8.19
C GLU A 153 -1.38 6.12 7.38
N GLN A 154 -2.37 6.43 6.55
CA GLN A 154 -2.97 5.43 5.66
C GLN A 154 -1.93 4.91 4.67
N LEU A 155 -1.10 5.79 4.10
CA LEU A 155 0.01 5.38 3.22
C LEU A 155 1.05 4.52 3.93
N GLU A 156 1.31 4.76 5.22
CA GLU A 156 2.14 3.89 6.06
C GLU A 156 1.52 2.50 6.24
N VAL A 157 0.22 2.45 6.51
CA VAL A 157 -0.53 1.22 6.78
C VAL A 157 -0.68 0.36 5.52
N TYR A 158 -0.95 0.98 4.38
CA TYR A 158 -1.08 0.27 3.12
C TYR A 158 0.30 -0.08 2.55
N GLY A 159 1.28 0.82 2.60
CA GLY A 159 2.59 0.59 2.01
C GLY A 159 2.55 0.47 0.47
N HIS A 160 3.72 0.33 -0.14
CA HIS A 160 3.85 0.07 -1.58
C HIS A 160 3.96 -1.43 -1.90
N ARG A 161 4.47 -2.25 -0.96
CA ARG A 161 4.72 -3.69 -1.21
C ARG A 161 3.49 -4.55 -0.99
N TYR A 162 3.29 -5.54 -1.84
CA TYR A 162 2.09 -6.38 -1.88
C TYR A 162 1.94 -7.30 -0.69
N ILE A 163 3.04 -7.90 -0.25
CA ILE A 163 3.07 -8.86 0.84
C ILE A 163 4.10 -8.42 1.88
N VAL A 164 3.60 -7.80 2.95
CA VAL A 164 4.45 -7.31 4.03
C VAL A 164 4.52 -8.38 5.13
N GLY A 165 5.75 -8.70 5.56
CA GLY A 165 6.00 -9.50 6.78
C GLY A 165 5.44 -10.93 6.75
N GLU A 166 4.63 -11.26 7.76
CA GLU A 166 4.15 -12.62 8.07
C GLU A 166 3.33 -13.26 6.95
N LEU A 167 2.73 -12.47 6.06
CA LEU A 167 1.89 -13.00 4.98
C LEU A 167 2.74 -13.70 3.90
N LYS A 168 4.01 -13.28 3.67
CA LYS A 168 4.95 -13.99 2.79
C LYS A 168 5.31 -15.35 3.37
N LEU A 169 5.64 -15.35 4.67
CA LEU A 169 6.01 -16.56 5.39
C LEU A 169 4.84 -17.55 5.39
N LEU A 170 3.62 -17.09 5.67
CA LEU A 170 2.42 -17.91 5.66
C LEU A 170 2.17 -18.52 4.28
N PHE A 171 2.45 -17.77 3.22
CA PHE A 171 2.34 -18.25 1.85
C PHE A 171 3.34 -19.38 1.54
N PHE A 172 4.62 -19.19 1.89
CA PHE A 172 5.64 -20.23 1.71
C PHE A 172 5.35 -21.49 2.54
N VAL A 173 4.96 -21.31 3.81
CA VAL A 173 4.61 -22.42 4.70
C VAL A 173 3.39 -23.17 4.18
N PHE A 174 2.37 -22.46 3.69
CA PHE A 174 1.18 -23.08 3.12
C PHE A 174 1.49 -23.87 1.85
N THR A 175 2.27 -23.31 0.93
CA THR A 175 2.69 -24.00 -0.30
C THR A 175 3.53 -25.24 0.00
N GLY A 176 4.46 -25.15 0.96
CA GLY A 176 5.26 -26.31 1.39
C GLY A 176 4.40 -27.42 2.02
N PHE A 177 3.47 -27.03 2.90
CA PHE A 177 2.52 -27.96 3.51
C PHE A 177 1.66 -28.67 2.45
N LEU A 178 1.06 -27.90 1.54
CA LEU A 178 0.17 -28.44 0.51
C LEU A 178 0.94 -29.35 -0.46
N SER A 179 2.17 -28.98 -0.82
CA SER A 179 3.05 -29.83 -1.64
C SER A 179 3.35 -31.17 -0.96
N THR A 180 3.55 -31.16 0.36
CA THR A 180 3.78 -32.37 1.16
C THR A 180 2.53 -33.27 1.18
N VAL A 181 1.33 -32.68 1.32
CA VAL A 181 0.06 -33.42 1.25
C VAL A 181 -0.14 -34.05 -0.13
N ILE A 182 0.15 -33.30 -1.20
CA ILE A 182 0.08 -33.82 -2.57
C ILE A 182 1.03 -35.00 -2.74
N LEU A 183 2.31 -34.86 -2.33
CA LEU A 183 3.28 -35.96 -2.38
C LEU A 183 2.80 -37.20 -1.63
N PHE A 184 2.20 -37.04 -0.45
CA PHE A 184 1.68 -38.14 0.34
C PHE A 184 0.54 -38.89 -0.37
N ILE A 185 -0.40 -38.16 -0.99
CA ILE A 185 -1.52 -38.74 -1.73
C ILE A 185 -1.04 -39.51 -2.97
N VAL A 186 0.00 -39.01 -3.65
CA VAL A 186 0.43 -39.56 -4.94
C VAL A 186 1.59 -40.56 -4.86
N ALA A 187 2.19 -40.76 -3.68
CA ALA A 187 3.40 -41.57 -3.49
C ALA A 187 3.26 -43.04 -3.93
N SER A 188 2.05 -43.58 -3.90
CA SER A 188 1.78 -45.01 -4.18
C SER A 188 1.44 -45.32 -5.64
N ASN A 189 1.28 -44.31 -6.50
CA ASN A 189 0.79 -44.50 -7.87
C ASN A 189 1.59 -43.65 -8.87
N GLY A 190 2.32 -44.30 -9.77
CA GLY A 190 3.21 -43.63 -10.74
C GLY A 190 2.52 -42.65 -11.68
N VAL A 191 1.26 -42.86 -12.06
CA VAL A 191 0.50 -41.93 -12.92
C VAL A 191 0.07 -40.70 -12.11
N LEU A 192 -0.41 -40.91 -10.88
CA LEU A 192 -0.77 -39.82 -9.99
C LEU A 192 0.47 -39.03 -9.54
N PHE A 193 1.63 -39.67 -9.47
CA PHE A 193 2.90 -39.02 -9.15
C PHE A 193 3.27 -37.96 -10.19
N ILE A 194 3.06 -38.23 -11.49
CA ILE A 194 3.28 -37.25 -12.57
C ILE A 194 2.30 -36.07 -12.43
N VAL A 195 1.01 -36.35 -12.20
CA VAL A 195 -0.03 -35.32 -12.04
C VAL A 195 0.23 -34.47 -10.79
N GLY A 196 0.56 -35.09 -9.66
CA GLY A 196 0.91 -34.42 -8.41
C GLY A 196 2.18 -33.59 -8.54
N GLY A 197 3.20 -34.07 -9.27
CA GLY A 197 4.41 -33.32 -9.57
C GLY A 197 4.12 -32.03 -10.36
N LEU A 198 3.27 -32.10 -11.38
CA LEU A 198 2.81 -30.91 -12.12
C LEU A 198 2.06 -29.92 -11.22
N LEU A 199 1.29 -30.43 -10.25
CA LEU A 199 0.54 -29.62 -9.29
C LEU A 199 1.46 -28.88 -8.32
N ILE A 200 2.49 -29.55 -7.82
CA ILE A 200 3.53 -28.95 -6.99
C ILE A 200 4.30 -27.90 -7.79
N PHE A 201 4.62 -28.18 -9.06
CA PHE A 201 5.26 -27.21 -9.92
C PHE A 201 4.38 -25.97 -10.13
N ALA A 202 3.08 -26.14 -10.37
CA ALA A 202 2.13 -25.04 -10.48
C ALA A 202 2.04 -24.21 -9.18
N LEU A 203 2.05 -24.86 -8.02
CA LEU A 203 2.07 -24.19 -6.72
C LEU A 203 3.35 -23.38 -6.48
N ILE A 204 4.51 -23.95 -6.80
CA ILE A 204 5.80 -23.27 -6.73
C ILE A 204 5.83 -22.09 -7.69
N TYR A 205 5.32 -22.26 -8.92
CA TYR A 205 5.21 -21.18 -9.89
C TYR A 205 4.29 -20.06 -9.40
N LEU A 206 3.18 -20.40 -8.73
CA LEU A 206 2.24 -19.43 -8.16
C LEU A 206 2.87 -18.66 -7.00
N CYS A 207 3.65 -19.33 -6.13
CA CYS A 207 4.53 -18.70 -5.15
C CYS A 207 5.48 -17.70 -5.82
N TYR A 208 6.14 -18.13 -6.89
CA TYR A 208 7.10 -17.30 -7.62
C TYR A 208 6.43 -16.07 -8.23
N LEU A 209 5.27 -16.25 -8.86
CA LEU A 209 4.49 -15.20 -9.48
C LEU A 209 4.02 -14.16 -8.45
N ILE A 210 3.75 -14.59 -7.22
CA ILE A 210 3.38 -13.67 -6.13
C ILE A 210 4.58 -12.88 -5.59
N ILE A 211 5.77 -13.49 -5.55
CA ILE A 211 7.01 -12.77 -5.24
C ILE A 211 7.31 -11.77 -6.36
N ASP A 212 7.10 -12.18 -7.61
CA ASP A 212 7.32 -11.34 -8.78
C ASP A 212 6.32 -10.16 -8.82
N ILE A 213 5.05 -10.39 -8.47
CA ILE A 213 4.07 -9.34 -8.20
C ILE A 213 4.54 -8.43 -7.06
N ASP A 214 5.13 -8.98 -5.99
CA ASP A 214 5.69 -8.18 -4.89
C ASP A 214 6.85 -7.27 -5.32
N THR A 215 7.56 -7.64 -6.38
CA THR A 215 8.64 -6.84 -6.99
C THR A 215 8.19 -5.97 -8.16
N LEU A 216 6.94 -6.09 -8.63
CA LEU A 216 6.41 -5.16 -9.61
C LEU A 216 6.28 -3.79 -8.92
N ASP A 217 7.17 -2.86 -9.28
CA ASP A 217 7.05 -1.44 -9.01
C ASP A 217 5.77 -0.91 -9.69
N TYR A 218 4.61 -1.19 -9.09
CA TYR A 218 3.33 -0.70 -9.56
C TYR A 218 3.24 0.79 -9.26
N GLY A 219 3.91 1.57 -10.11
CA GLY A 219 3.84 3.01 -10.09
C GLY A 219 4.41 3.66 -8.84
N GLU A 220 5.20 2.98 -7.99
CA GLU A 220 5.85 3.62 -6.82
C GLU A 220 6.63 4.88 -7.26
N TYR A 221 7.41 4.73 -8.32
CA TYR A 221 8.19 5.84 -8.89
C TYR A 221 7.34 6.94 -9.52
N GLN A 222 6.24 6.59 -10.20
CA GLN A 222 5.41 7.59 -10.91
C GLN A 222 4.36 8.25 -10.02
N ILE A 223 3.66 7.48 -9.18
CA ILE A 223 2.53 7.93 -8.36
C ILE A 223 3.02 8.50 -7.03
N GLY A 224 4.04 7.93 -6.42
CA GLY A 224 4.64 8.47 -5.20
C GLY A 224 5.62 9.58 -5.54
N THR A 225 6.82 9.18 -5.97
CA THR A 225 7.94 10.11 -6.20
C THR A 225 7.63 11.13 -7.28
N GLY A 226 7.04 10.73 -8.40
CA GLY A 226 6.67 11.63 -9.50
C GLY A 226 5.68 12.71 -9.08
N ASN A 227 4.60 12.36 -8.37
CA ASN A 227 3.63 13.35 -7.90
C ASN A 227 4.21 14.28 -6.83
N LEU A 228 5.01 13.74 -5.88
CA LEU A 228 5.68 14.55 -4.86
C LEU A 228 6.70 15.51 -5.48
N LEU A 229 7.45 15.07 -6.51
CA LEU A 229 8.36 15.94 -7.27
C LEU A 229 7.61 17.01 -8.05
N ALA A 230 6.50 16.68 -8.71
CA ALA A 230 5.66 17.64 -9.42
C ALA A 230 5.08 18.69 -8.45
N LEU A 231 4.59 18.26 -7.28
CA LEU A 231 4.13 19.16 -6.23
C LEU A 231 5.25 20.07 -5.73
N LYS A 232 6.46 19.52 -5.49
CA LYS A 232 7.64 20.30 -5.10
C LYS A 232 7.95 21.40 -6.12
N GLN A 233 7.94 21.07 -7.41
CA GLN A 233 8.15 22.02 -8.50
C GLN A 233 7.04 23.07 -8.57
N GLN A 234 5.79 22.68 -8.34
CA GLN A 234 4.66 23.58 -8.34
C GLN A 234 4.73 24.61 -7.19
N ILE A 235 5.00 24.17 -5.97
CA ILE A 235 5.17 25.06 -4.80
C ILE A 235 6.34 26.02 -5.04
N THR A 236 7.42 25.53 -5.64
CA THR A 236 8.60 26.35 -5.95
C THR A 236 8.30 27.41 -7.02
N SER A 237 7.58 27.05 -8.08
CA SER A 237 7.24 27.96 -9.18
C SER A 237 6.19 29.01 -8.80
N GLN A 238 5.18 28.65 -7.99
CA GLN A 238 4.15 29.60 -7.53
C GLN A 238 4.75 30.77 -6.71
N ASP A 239 5.81 30.54 -5.94
CA ASP A 239 6.49 31.62 -5.20
C ASP A 239 7.21 32.61 -6.15
N SER A 240 7.81 32.12 -7.23
CA SER A 240 8.49 32.97 -8.21
C SER A 240 7.53 33.95 -8.90
N HIS A 241 6.30 33.51 -9.20
CA HIS A 241 5.25 34.37 -9.75
C HIS A 241 4.66 35.33 -8.71
N ALA A 242 4.50 34.91 -7.45
CA ALA A 242 4.04 35.77 -6.37
C ALA A 242 5.02 36.95 -6.12
N ARG A 243 6.33 36.67 -6.07
CA ARG A 243 7.37 37.70 -5.93
C ARG A 243 7.43 38.66 -7.11
N THR A 244 7.29 38.15 -8.34
CA THR A 244 7.33 39.00 -9.55
C THR A 244 6.14 39.97 -9.62
N ARG A 245 4.96 39.57 -9.14
CA ARG A 245 3.79 40.46 -9.04
C ARG A 245 3.95 41.52 -7.95
N GLN A 246 4.59 41.20 -6.83
CA GLN A 246 4.85 42.15 -5.74
C GLN A 246 5.80 43.27 -6.18
N VAL A 247 6.89 42.93 -6.90
CA VAL A 247 7.86 43.90 -7.42
C VAL A 247 7.26 44.84 -8.48
N ARG A 248 6.30 44.37 -9.28
CA ARG A 248 5.58 45.22 -10.25
C ARG A 248 4.54 46.14 -9.59
N GLY A 249 3.93 45.72 -8.48
CA GLY A 249 2.98 46.55 -7.72
C GLY A 249 3.63 47.76 -7.06
N ASP A 250 4.86 47.62 -6.57
CA ASP A 250 5.60 48.71 -5.91
C ASP A 250 6.17 49.75 -6.89
N ARG A 251 6.39 49.39 -8.17
CA ARG A 251 6.82 50.34 -9.21
C ARG A 251 5.68 51.16 -9.83
N GLY A 252 4.43 50.82 -9.55
CA GLY A 252 3.25 51.54 -10.04
C GLY A 252 2.71 52.61 -9.08
N ARG A 253 3.43 52.92 -8.00
CA ARG A 253 3.06 53.91 -6.97
C ARG A 253 4.13 54.98 -6.72
N GLY A 254 5.03 55.18 -7.68
CA GLY A 254 5.99 56.28 -7.72
C GLY A 254 5.56 57.33 -8.72
#